data_AF-A0A838W5V4-F1
#
_entry.id   AF-A0A838W5V4-F1
#
_cell.length_a   1.000
_cell.length_b   1.000
_cell.length_c   1.000
_cell.angle_alpha   90.00
_cell.angle_beta   90.00
_cell.angle_gamma   90.00
#
_symmetry.space_group_name_H-M   'P 1'
#
loop_
_entity.id
_entity.type
_entity.pdbx_description
1 polymer ?
#
loop_
_entity_poly.entity_id
_entity_poly.type
_entity_poly.pdbx_seq_one_letter_code
_entity_poly.pdbx_strand_id
1 'polypeptide(L)'
;MTKKFMFYDLSIHLIAIGFIGVTIASYLPMMLAPILGKPIAVNRFYKIPLMLIIMSLLTRTVGMAYVSYFDSDEFTLLHALTSMSGFLILLAMVIFTALLYKSIKSNK
;
A
#
# COMPACT_ATOMS: atom_id res chain seq x y z
N MET A 1 -11.64 -21.12 1.73
CA MET A 1 -12.08 -19.73 1.49
C MET A 1 -13.01 -19.75 0.28
N THR A 2 -14.21 -19.13 0.32
CA THR A 2 -15.11 -19.17 -0.85
C THR A 2 -14.69 -18.11 -1.90
N LYS A 3 -14.96 -18.35 -3.19
CA LYS A 3 -14.66 -17.38 -4.27
C LYS A 3 -15.27 -16.00 -3.99
N LYS A 4 -16.49 -15.96 -3.43
CA LYS A 4 -17.16 -14.71 -3.01
C LYS A 4 -16.37 -13.95 -1.93
N PHE A 5 -15.83 -14.66 -0.94
CA PHE A 5 -15.03 -14.04 0.11
C PHE A 5 -13.68 -13.53 -0.40
N MET A 6 -13.05 -14.23 -1.36
CA MET A 6 -11.83 -13.74 -2.03
C MET A 6 -12.06 -12.43 -2.79
N PHE A 7 -13.14 -12.36 -3.57
CA PHE A 7 -13.50 -11.11 -4.25
C PHE A 7 -13.77 -9.98 -3.26
N TYR A 8 -14.54 -10.25 -2.21
CA TYR A 8 -14.80 -9.27 -1.16
C TYR A 8 -13.51 -8.76 -0.50
N ASP A 9 -12.60 -9.67 -0.14
CA ASP A 9 -11.29 -9.31 0.43
C ASP A 9 -10.47 -8.45 -0.54
N LEU A 10 -10.38 -8.82 -1.82
CA LEU A 10 -9.67 -8.05 -2.83
C LEU A 10 -10.26 -6.64 -2.96
N SER A 11 -11.59 -6.53 -3.04
CA SER A 11 -12.27 -5.24 -3.16
C SER A 11 -11.98 -4.33 -1.98
N ILE A 12 -11.99 -4.85 -0.75
CA ILE A 12 -11.62 -4.06 0.43
C ILE A 12 -10.19 -3.55 0.33
N HIS A 13 -9.24 -4.40 -0.09
CA HIS A 13 -7.84 -3.97 -0.16
C HIS A 13 -7.62 -2.93 -1.28
N LEU A 14 -8.26 -3.11 -2.43
CA LEU A 14 -8.20 -2.12 -3.52
C LEU A 14 -8.79 -0.77 -3.08
N ILE A 15 -9.90 -0.76 -2.35
CA ILE A 15 -10.51 0.49 -1.86
C ILE A 15 -9.67 1.10 -0.73
N ALA A 16 -9.37 0.33 0.32
CA ALA A 16 -8.72 0.84 1.52
C ALA A 16 -7.26 1.24 1.28
N ILE A 17 -6.48 0.41 0.58
CA ILE A 17 -5.06 0.67 0.35
C ILE A 17 -4.86 1.41 -0.97
N GLY A 18 -5.53 0.94 -2.03
CA GLY A 18 -5.38 1.51 -3.37
C GLY A 18 -6.00 2.89 -3.51
N PHE A 19 -7.27 3.08 -3.11
CA PHE A 19 -7.91 4.38 -3.22
C PHE A 19 -7.60 5.28 -2.03
N ILE A 20 -8.01 4.87 -0.82
CA ILE A 20 -7.88 5.70 0.39
C ILE A 20 -6.41 5.89 0.77
N GLY A 21 -5.64 4.80 0.85
CA GLY A 21 -4.22 4.83 1.22
C GLY A 21 -3.36 5.69 0.29
N VAL A 22 -3.46 5.50 -1.03
CA VAL A 22 -2.72 6.32 -2.01
C VAL A 22 -3.16 7.78 -1.98
N THR A 23 -4.45 8.05 -1.82
CA THR A 23 -4.96 9.43 -1.68
C THR A 23 -4.33 10.10 -0.47
N ILE A 24 -4.41 9.48 0.71
CA ILE A 24 -3.79 10.02 1.93
C ILE A 24 -2.28 10.19 1.74
N ALA A 25 -1.56 9.19 1.21
CA ALA A 25 -0.12 9.27 1.00
C ALA A 25 0.30 10.41 0.05
N SER A 26 -0.54 10.74 -0.92
CA SER A 26 -0.27 11.79 -1.92
C SER A 26 -0.61 13.19 -1.38
N TYR A 27 -1.75 13.33 -0.71
CA TYR A 27 -2.26 14.63 -0.29
C TYR A 27 -1.84 15.03 1.13
N LEU A 28 -1.60 14.09 2.05
CA LEU A 28 -1.21 14.40 3.42
C LEU A 28 0.07 15.26 3.51
N PRO A 29 1.16 14.97 2.77
CA PRO A 29 2.36 15.83 2.80
C PRO A 29 2.09 17.24 2.27
N MET A 30 1.18 17.37 1.30
CA MET A 30 0.77 18.66 0.74
C MET A 30 -0.07 19.46 1.73
N MET A 31 -1.00 18.79 2.44
CA MET A 31 -1.83 19.40 3.48
C MET A 31 -1.04 19.77 4.74
N LEU A 32 0.04 19.04 5.04
CA LEU A 32 0.90 19.33 6.18
C LEU A 32 1.76 20.58 5.97
N ALA A 33 2.12 20.92 4.74
CA ALA A 33 2.95 22.09 4.44
C ALA A 33 2.36 23.42 4.97
N PRO A 34 1.09 23.77 4.70
CA PRO A 34 0.47 24.98 5.26
C PRO A 34 0.25 24.89 6.78
N ILE A 35 -0.09 23.71 7.32
CA ILE A 35 -0.31 23.51 8.77
C ILE A 35 1.00 23.74 9.55
N LEU A 36 2.13 23.27 9.01
CA LEU A 36 3.44 23.41 9.62
C LEU A 36 4.12 24.75 9.26
N GLY A 37 3.50 25.57 8.42
CA GLY A 37 4.05 26.85 7.94
C GLY A 37 5.35 26.71 7.15
N LYS A 38 5.64 25.53 6.58
CA LYS A 38 6.93 25.22 5.93
C LYS A 38 6.74 24.35 4.69
N PRO A 39 7.55 24.57 3.63
CA PRO A 39 7.48 23.74 2.43
C PRO A 39 8.01 22.33 2.71
N ILE A 40 7.17 21.31 2.54
CA ILE A 40 7.58 19.91 2.50
C ILE A 40 8.00 19.61 1.06
N ALA A 41 9.15 18.95 0.85
CA ALA A 41 9.66 18.60 -0.49
C ALA A 41 8.88 17.45 -1.14
N VAL A 42 7.57 17.62 -1.36
CA VAL A 42 6.57 16.60 -1.77
C VAL A 42 7.03 15.72 -2.94
N ASN A 43 7.76 16.30 -3.90
CA ASN A 43 8.04 15.64 -5.18
C ASN A 43 8.99 14.44 -5.12
N ARG A 44 9.75 14.29 -4.02
CA ARG A 44 10.64 13.14 -3.79
C ARG A 44 10.06 12.12 -2.81
N PHE A 45 8.96 12.45 -2.12
CA PHE A 45 8.43 11.68 -0.98
C PHE A 45 7.47 10.56 -1.36
N TYR A 46 6.71 10.68 -2.45
CA TYR A 46 5.67 9.69 -2.78
C TYR A 46 6.20 8.49 -3.56
N LYS A 47 7.29 8.59 -4.34
CA LYS A 47 7.66 7.56 -5.32
C LYS A 47 7.93 6.18 -4.70
N ILE A 48 8.71 6.11 -3.63
CA ILE A 48 9.11 4.83 -3.02
C ILE A 48 7.92 4.17 -2.29
N PRO A 49 7.19 4.84 -1.38
CA PRO A 49 6.02 4.25 -0.74
C PRO A 49 4.93 3.86 -1.75
N LEU A 50 4.68 4.70 -2.76
CA LEU A 50 3.65 4.45 -3.76
C LEU A 50 4.00 3.25 -4.65
N MET A 51 5.27 3.09 -5.03
CA MET A 51 5.73 1.91 -5.76
C MET A 51 5.55 0.63 -4.95
N LEU A 52 5.84 0.65 -3.64
CA LEU A 52 5.61 -0.50 -2.75
C LEU A 52 4.12 -0.83 -2.60
N ILE A 53 3.26 0.18 -2.52
CA ILE A 53 1.79 -0.01 -2.48
C ILE A 53 1.31 -0.65 -3.78
N ILE A 54 1.75 -0.15 -4.95
CA ILE A 54 1.38 -0.74 -6.24
C ILE A 54 1.84 -2.19 -6.33
N MET A 55 3.10 -2.48 -5.97
CA MET A 55 3.63 -3.85 -5.96
C MET A 55 2.84 -4.76 -5.03
N SER A 56 2.47 -4.27 -3.84
CA SER A 56 1.61 -5.02 -2.92
C SER A 56 0.27 -5.38 -3.56
N LEU A 57 -0.44 -4.41 -4.14
CA LEU A 57 -1.74 -4.63 -4.75
C LEU A 57 -1.65 -5.59 -5.95
N LEU A 58 -0.59 -5.49 -6.75
CA LEU A 58 -0.32 -6.44 -7.83
C LEU A 58 -0.09 -7.86 -7.29
N THR A 59 0.78 -8.03 -6.30
CA THR A 59 1.03 -9.36 -5.69
C THR A 59 -0.25 -9.99 -5.13
N ARG A 60 -1.12 -9.18 -4.51
CA ARG A 60 -2.41 -9.65 -3.99
C ARG A 60 -3.37 -10.04 -5.11
N THR A 61 -3.46 -9.22 -6.15
CA THR A 61 -4.35 -9.46 -7.30
C THR A 61 -3.92 -10.72 -8.05
N VAL A 62 -2.62 -10.87 -8.32
CA VAL A 62 -2.04 -12.05 -8.97
C VAL A 62 -2.25 -13.30 -8.12
N GLY A 63 -1.99 -13.22 -6.81
CA GLY A 63 -2.21 -14.36 -5.90
C GLY A 63 -3.65 -14.83 -5.87
N MET A 64 -4.62 -13.92 -5.90
CA MET A 64 -6.04 -14.28 -5.94
C MET A 64 -6.50 -14.77 -7.32
N ALA A 65 -6.01 -14.18 -8.41
CA ALA A 65 -6.33 -14.61 -9.77
C ALA A 65 -5.81 -16.03 -10.04
N TYR A 66 -4.59 -16.33 -9.60
CA TYR A 66 -3.97 -17.65 -9.73
C TYR A 66 -4.83 -18.73 -9.06
N VAL A 67 -5.21 -18.52 -7.79
CA VAL A 67 -6.02 -19.51 -7.05
C VAL A 67 -7.44 -19.62 -7.59
N SER A 68 -8.02 -18.53 -8.10
CA SER A 68 -9.34 -18.58 -8.72
C SER A 68 -9.38 -19.36 -10.04
N TYR A 69 -8.26 -19.43 -10.78
CA TYR A 69 -8.18 -20.07 -12.10
C TYR A 69 -7.71 -21.52 -12.01
N PHE A 70 -6.72 -21.80 -11.16
CA PHE A 70 -6.10 -23.12 -11.09
C PHE A 70 -6.74 -24.08 -10.07
N ASP A 71 -7.78 -23.62 -9.34
CA ASP A 71 -8.58 -24.42 -8.38
C ASP A 71 -7.72 -25.34 -7.52
N SER A 72 -6.55 -24.85 -7.12
CA SER A 72 -5.54 -25.68 -6.47
C SER A 72 -5.90 -25.79 -5.00
N ASP A 73 -6.20 -27.01 -4.55
CA ASP A 73 -6.27 -27.41 -3.14
C ASP A 73 -4.98 -27.04 -2.36
N GLU A 74 -3.91 -26.68 -3.07
CA GLU A 74 -2.69 -26.07 -2.53
C GLU A 74 -2.90 -24.60 -2.13
N PHE A 75 -3.50 -24.43 -0.95
CA PHE A 75 -3.67 -23.16 -0.24
C PHE A 75 -2.34 -22.42 0.05
N THR A 76 -1.20 -23.08 -0.03
CA THR A 76 0.11 -22.59 0.40
C THR A 76 0.58 -21.35 -0.37
N LEU A 77 0.40 -21.35 -1.69
CA LEU A 77 0.86 -20.27 -2.57
C LEU A 77 -0.03 -19.01 -2.41
N LEU A 78 -1.35 -19.18 -2.24
CA LEU A 78 -2.26 -18.09 -1.89
C LEU A 78 -1.85 -17.40 -0.59
N HIS A 79 -1.64 -18.19 0.46
CA HIS A 79 -1.29 -17.66 1.78
C HIS A 79 0.06 -16.93 1.75
N ALA A 80 1.04 -17.46 1.02
CA ALA A 80 2.33 -16.80 0.84
C ALA A 80 2.19 -15.44 0.14
N LEU A 81 1.52 -15.38 -1.01
CA LEU A 81 1.38 -14.13 -1.79
C LEU A 81 0.50 -13.09 -1.08
N THR A 82 -0.59 -13.53 -0.45
CA THR A 82 -1.46 -12.63 0.33
C THR A 82 -0.75 -12.10 1.57
N SER A 83 0.02 -12.92 2.27
CA SER A 83 0.85 -12.49 3.41
C SER A 83 1.95 -11.51 2.97
N MET A 84 2.67 -11.83 1.88
CA MET A 84 3.69 -10.94 1.31
C MET A 84 3.12 -9.57 0.92
N SER A 85 1.91 -9.53 0.34
CA SER A 85 1.23 -8.27 0.02
C SER A 85 1.04 -7.40 1.27
N GLY A 86 0.66 -8.00 2.40
CA GLY A 86 0.49 -7.32 3.68
C GLY A 86 1.81 -6.71 4.19
N PHE A 87 2.90 -7.48 4.15
CA PHE A 87 4.22 -6.99 4.56
C PHE A 87 4.74 -5.85 3.70
N LEU A 88 4.47 -5.86 2.39
CA LEU A 88 4.83 -4.76 1.50
C LEU A 88 4.12 -3.45 1.87
N ILE A 89 2.86 -3.53 2.32
CA ILE A 89 2.10 -2.36 2.79
C ILE A 89 2.71 -1.84 4.09
N LEU A 90 2.99 -2.71 5.05
CA LEU A 90 3.63 -2.32 6.31
C LEU A 90 4.97 -1.64 6.06
N LEU A 91 5.79 -2.21 5.17
CA LEU A 91 7.06 -1.60 4.77
C LEU A 91 6.87 -0.23 4.11
N ALA A 92 5.87 -0.09 3.24
CA ALA A 92 5.52 1.19 2.63
C ALA A 92 5.14 2.23 3.68
N MET A 93 4.35 1.86 4.68
CA MET A 93 3.94 2.75 5.78
C MET A 93 5.11 3.20 6.65
N VAL A 94 6.02 2.28 6.99
CA VAL A 94 7.24 2.60 7.75
C VAL A 94 8.12 3.57 6.99
N ILE A 95 8.36 3.31 5.70
CA ILE A 95 9.17 4.20 4.85
C ILE A 95 8.48 5.56 4.70
N PHE A 96 7.17 5.60 4.45
CA PHE A 96 6.41 6.84 4.35
C PHE A 96 6.54 7.68 5.63
N THR A 97 6.38 7.06 6.80
CA THR A 97 6.49 7.74 8.10
C THR A 97 7.90 8.24 8.37
N ALA A 98 8.92 7.44 8.07
CA ALA A 98 10.32 7.83 8.23
C ALA A 98 10.69 9.01 7.33
N LEU A 99 10.20 9.00 6.08
CA LEU A 99 10.37 10.08 5.13
C LEU A 99 9.68 11.37 5.58
N LEU A 100 8.44 11.26 6.08
CA LEU A 100 7.69 12.38 6.63
C LEU A 100 8.44 12.99 7.83
N TYR A 101 8.86 12.16 8.78
CA TYR A 101 9.62 12.59 9.95
C TYR A 101 10.93 13.28 9.56
N LYS A 102 11.69 12.71 8.62
CA LYS A 102 12.90 13.32 8.10
C LYS A 102 12.62 14.67 7.45
N SER A 103 11.53 14.81 6.68
CA SER A 103 11.15 16.09 6.07
C SER A 103 10.87 17.17 7.10
N ILE A 104 10.19 16.81 8.19
CA ILE A 104 9.85 17.75 9.26
C ILE A 104 11.11 18.16 10.02
N LYS A 105 12.02 17.21 10.32
CA LYS A 105 13.26 17.47 11.05
C LYS A 105 14.29 18.25 10.23
N SER A 106 14.44 17.94 8.94
CA SER A 106 15.43 18.59 8.07
C SER A 106 15.12 20.07 7.77
N ASN A 107 13.88 20.50 8.01
CA ASN A 107 13.42 21.89 7.86
C ASN A 107 13.38 22.66 9.20
N LYS A 108 13.99 22.12 10.27
CA LYS A 108 14.31 22.88 11.49
C LYS A 108 15.70 23.50 11.33
#